data_AF-A0A968RM60-F1
#
_entry.id   AF-A0A968RM60-F1
#
_cell.length_a   1.000
_cell.length_b   1.000
_cell.length_c   1.000
_cell.angle_alpha   90.00
_cell.angle_beta   90.00
_cell.angle_gamma   90.00
#
_symmetry.space_group_name_H-M   'P 1'
#
loop_
_entity.id
_entity.type
_entity.pdbx_description
1 polymer ?
#
loop_
_entity_poly.entity_id
_entity_poly.type
_entity_poly.pdbx_seq_one_letter_code
_entity_poly.pdbx_strand_id
1 'polypeptide(L)'
;MINREERRIAYRTRKGDVPVQITHLLSTKEDNILALSEENNYLDLFDRLWKSSFTKEALPDSEVKLLHSNPSDFYSMLSTHRFFQCNGLYYQQINNTDLVFEYFDKAMGWWDEYPKYKEEEFYNYIIDASNFLAICFKKERFDYFNDLLTKLESENPVNPHHQKILFQRLFQFKLLYNINFGIVTNVLQIAETVEDGLSKHTVAITTEKVLSFNIAVLLFIAGEHPLTAVWCDRVIKNKGNKERLDITVGSYFLKILTAIELDDLDATEAAFRSAYRFLAKTDMVEKPYFMGFWKKLKEISELPYSDFVPALGEIKAYINTMRNGIAGIIPWSGFDEMTVCWVDSKQTKKSISQVIQATKH
;
A
#
# COMPACT_ATOMS: atom_id res chain seq x y z
N MET A 1 -7.61 -8.78 -39.18
CA MET A 1 -9.01 -8.61 -39.66
C MET A 1 -9.89 -9.53 -38.85
N ILE A 2 -10.73 -8.97 -37.99
CA ILE A 2 -11.73 -9.71 -37.21
C ILE A 2 -12.51 -10.64 -38.15
N ASN A 3 -12.69 -11.89 -37.73
CA ASN A 3 -13.42 -12.98 -38.41
C ASN A 3 -13.09 -13.28 -39.89
N ARG A 4 -11.90 -12.91 -40.38
CA ARG A 4 -11.46 -13.21 -41.75
C ARG A 4 -11.40 -14.71 -42.05
N GLU A 5 -10.84 -15.49 -41.13
CA GLU A 5 -10.68 -16.94 -41.32
C GLU A 5 -12.00 -17.70 -41.17
N GLU A 6 -12.88 -17.25 -40.28
CA GLU A 6 -14.24 -17.81 -40.12
C GLU A 6 -15.06 -17.64 -41.39
N ARG A 7 -14.99 -16.45 -42.02
CA ARG A 7 -15.62 -16.24 -43.34
C ARG A 7 -15.04 -17.17 -44.39
N ARG A 8 -13.71 -17.33 -44.44
CA ARG A 8 -13.04 -18.27 -45.37
C ARG A 8 -13.50 -19.71 -45.15
N ILE A 9 -13.66 -20.13 -43.89
CA ILE A 9 -14.16 -21.46 -43.53
C ILE A 9 -15.63 -21.61 -43.94
N ALA A 10 -16.49 -20.62 -43.69
CA ALA A 10 -17.90 -20.64 -44.11
C ALA A 10 -18.04 -20.81 -45.63
N TYR A 11 -17.26 -20.04 -46.41
CA TYR A 11 -17.23 -20.16 -47.88
C TYR A 11 -16.71 -21.53 -48.36
N ARG A 12 -15.72 -22.11 -47.68
CA ARG A 12 -15.09 -23.39 -48.07
C ARG A 12 -15.93 -24.61 -47.69
N THR A 13 -16.54 -24.60 -46.52
CA THR A 13 -17.27 -25.76 -45.99
C THR A 13 -18.68 -25.86 -46.56
N ARG A 14 -19.29 -24.75 -46.99
CA ARG A 14 -20.68 -24.67 -47.49
C ARG A 14 -21.70 -25.41 -46.60
N LYS A 15 -21.39 -25.55 -45.31
CA LYS A 15 -22.28 -26.20 -44.34
C LYS A 15 -23.31 -25.18 -43.87
N GLY A 16 -24.58 -25.42 -44.19
CA GLY A 16 -25.69 -24.56 -43.81
C GLY A 16 -25.88 -23.34 -44.72
N ASP A 17 -26.66 -22.37 -44.24
CA ASP A 17 -26.96 -21.13 -44.98
C ASP A 17 -25.79 -20.14 -44.90
N VAL A 18 -24.90 -20.21 -45.90
CA VAL A 18 -23.70 -19.37 -45.98
C VAL A 18 -24.04 -17.87 -46.02
N PRO A 19 -25.02 -17.37 -46.80
CA PRO A 19 -25.46 -15.98 -46.72
C PRO A 19 -25.81 -15.50 -45.30
N VAL A 20 -26.61 -16.26 -44.56
CA VAL A 20 -26.99 -15.91 -43.18
C VAL A 20 -25.76 -15.89 -42.27
N GLN A 21 -24.86 -16.87 -42.39
CA GLN A 21 -23.62 -16.92 -41.62
C GLN A 21 -22.71 -15.72 -41.92
N ILE A 22 -22.59 -15.32 -43.20
CA ILE A 22 -21.77 -14.17 -43.59
C ILE A 22 -22.37 -12.86 -43.09
N THR A 23 -23.69 -12.67 -43.17
CA THR A 23 -24.37 -11.49 -42.61
C THR A 23 -24.17 -11.40 -41.10
N HIS A 24 -24.29 -12.53 -40.39
CA HIS A 24 -24.01 -12.59 -38.96
C HIS A 24 -22.57 -12.20 -38.65
N LEU A 25 -21.58 -12.78 -39.34
CA LEU A 25 -20.16 -12.43 -39.16
C LEU A 25 -19.84 -10.97 -39.54
N LEU A 26 -20.59 -10.36 -40.46
CA LEU A 26 -20.47 -8.94 -40.77
C LEU A 26 -20.99 -8.08 -39.61
N SER A 27 -22.20 -8.36 -39.11
CA SER A 27 -22.77 -7.69 -37.94
C SER A 27 -21.85 -7.81 -36.72
N THR A 28 -21.42 -9.03 -36.38
CA THR A 28 -20.51 -9.26 -35.25
C THR A 28 -19.18 -8.54 -35.41
N LYS A 29 -18.69 -8.35 -36.65
CA LYS A 29 -17.49 -7.53 -36.88
C LYS A 29 -17.76 -6.06 -36.53
N GLU A 30 -18.90 -5.52 -36.95
CA GLU A 30 -19.27 -4.14 -36.68
C GLU A 30 -19.46 -3.91 -35.18
N ASP A 31 -20.16 -4.81 -34.49
CA ASP A 31 -20.34 -4.78 -33.03
C ASP A 31 -18.98 -4.80 -32.30
N ASN A 32 -18.07 -5.68 -32.71
CA ASN A 32 -16.72 -5.75 -32.13
C ASN A 32 -15.90 -4.47 -32.38
N ILE A 33 -16.06 -3.83 -33.55
CA ILE A 33 -15.35 -2.57 -33.83
C ILE A 33 -15.90 -1.45 -32.92
N LEU A 34 -17.21 -1.39 -32.72
CA LEU A 34 -17.83 -0.42 -31.81
C LEU A 34 -17.37 -0.65 -30.37
N ALA A 35 -17.41 -1.88 -29.88
CA ALA A 35 -16.92 -2.26 -28.56
C ALA A 35 -15.46 -1.88 -28.35
N LEU A 36 -14.56 -2.23 -29.28
CA LEU A 36 -13.14 -1.87 -29.20
C LEU A 36 -12.92 -0.36 -29.27
N SER A 37 -13.70 0.37 -30.06
CA SER A 37 -13.60 1.82 -30.13
C SER A 37 -14.02 2.46 -28.80
N GLU A 38 -15.08 1.97 -28.19
CA GLU A 38 -15.57 2.43 -26.88
C GLU A 38 -14.55 2.15 -25.78
N GLU A 39 -13.99 0.93 -25.73
CA GLU A 39 -12.96 0.56 -24.77
C GLU A 39 -11.73 1.47 -24.87
N ASN A 40 -11.24 1.73 -26.09
CA ASN A 40 -10.09 2.62 -26.29
C ASN A 40 -10.40 4.06 -25.87
N ASN A 41 -11.62 4.56 -26.11
CA ASN A 41 -12.00 5.90 -25.65
C ASN A 41 -11.92 6.02 -24.12
N TYR A 42 -12.38 5.00 -23.39
CA TYR A 42 -12.29 4.98 -21.93
C TYR A 42 -10.87 4.74 -21.42
N LEU A 43 -10.05 3.97 -22.14
CA LEU A 43 -8.62 3.83 -21.83
C LEU A 43 -7.88 5.16 -21.99
N ASP A 44 -8.10 5.87 -23.10
CA ASP A 44 -7.51 7.19 -23.33
C ASP A 44 -7.98 8.20 -22.28
N LEU A 45 -9.25 8.14 -21.86
CA LEU A 45 -9.76 8.96 -20.77
C LEU A 45 -9.06 8.63 -19.44
N PHE A 46 -8.88 7.35 -19.13
CA PHE A 46 -8.18 6.89 -17.94
C PHE A 46 -6.74 7.42 -17.90
N ASP A 47 -5.99 7.30 -19.00
CA ASP A 47 -4.61 7.77 -19.09
C ASP A 47 -4.49 9.29 -18.91
N ARG A 48 -5.46 10.04 -19.44
CA ARG A 48 -5.54 11.50 -19.27
C ARG A 48 -5.88 11.89 -17.84
N LEU A 49 -6.83 11.22 -17.20
CA LEU A 49 -7.15 11.38 -15.78
C LEU A 49 -5.93 11.08 -14.90
N TRP A 50 -5.23 10.00 -15.21
CA TRP A 50 -4.00 9.64 -14.52
C TRP A 50 -2.94 10.75 -14.65
N LYS A 51 -2.70 11.22 -15.87
CA LYS A 51 -1.78 12.34 -16.15
C LYS A 51 -2.20 13.63 -15.42
N SER A 52 -3.47 14.01 -15.48
CA SER A 52 -3.98 15.24 -14.86
C SER A 52 -3.86 15.21 -13.34
N SER A 53 -3.80 14.03 -12.73
CA SER A 53 -3.54 13.88 -11.29
C SER A 53 -2.13 14.35 -10.88
N PHE A 54 -1.18 14.39 -11.83
CA PHE A 54 0.17 14.93 -11.60
C PHE A 54 0.30 16.39 -12.05
N THR A 55 -0.34 16.77 -13.16
CA THR A 55 -0.21 18.12 -13.74
C THR A 55 -1.20 19.14 -13.17
N LYS A 56 -2.26 18.67 -12.51
CA LYS A 56 -3.42 19.48 -12.07
C LYS A 56 -4.12 20.23 -13.20
N GLU A 57 -3.98 19.74 -14.44
CA GLU A 57 -4.70 20.26 -15.60
C GLU A 57 -6.18 19.87 -15.52
N ALA A 58 -7.07 20.81 -15.86
CA ALA A 58 -8.50 20.51 -15.94
C ALA A 58 -8.79 19.62 -17.17
N LEU A 59 -9.77 18.73 -17.03
CA LEU A 59 -10.24 17.91 -18.14
C LEU A 59 -11.09 18.73 -19.12
N PRO A 60 -11.02 18.43 -20.43
CA PRO A 60 -11.94 18.99 -21.42
C PRO A 60 -13.41 18.64 -21.13
N ASP A 61 -14.33 19.56 -21.43
CA ASP A 61 -15.79 19.34 -21.25
C ASP A 61 -16.32 18.10 -21.97
N SER A 62 -15.75 17.75 -23.13
CA SER A 62 -16.11 16.54 -23.87
C SER A 62 -15.83 15.26 -23.09
N GLU A 63 -14.76 15.25 -22.29
CA GLU A 63 -14.35 14.12 -21.47
C GLU A 63 -15.19 14.04 -20.19
N VAL A 64 -15.53 15.18 -19.59
CA VAL A 64 -16.49 15.25 -18.48
C VAL A 64 -17.86 14.70 -18.89
N LYS A 65 -18.31 14.99 -20.11
CA LYS A 65 -19.56 14.41 -20.65
C LYS A 65 -19.52 12.88 -20.72
N LEU A 66 -18.39 12.28 -21.09
CA LEU A 66 -18.24 10.82 -21.12
C LEU A 66 -18.41 10.20 -19.73
N LEU A 67 -17.96 10.88 -18.67
CA LEU A 67 -18.11 10.43 -17.28
C LEU A 67 -19.57 10.43 -16.80
N HIS A 68 -20.46 11.18 -17.46
CA HIS A 68 -21.89 11.22 -17.16
C HIS A 68 -22.73 10.27 -18.04
N SER A 69 -22.08 9.41 -18.84
CA SER A 69 -22.77 8.41 -19.64
C SER A 69 -23.42 7.33 -18.77
N ASN A 70 -24.44 6.65 -19.31
CA ASN A 70 -25.11 5.55 -18.61
C ASN A 70 -24.46 4.20 -18.98
N PRO A 71 -23.92 3.44 -18.02
CA PRO A 71 -23.24 2.18 -18.29
C PRO A 71 -24.11 1.08 -18.91
N SER A 72 -25.44 1.16 -18.77
CA SER A 72 -26.34 0.18 -19.39
C SER A 72 -26.31 0.20 -20.91
N ASP A 73 -25.77 1.28 -21.49
CA ASP A 73 -25.82 1.53 -22.93
C ASP A 73 -24.49 1.17 -23.61
N PHE A 74 -23.53 0.61 -22.87
CA PHE A 74 -22.19 0.30 -23.37
C PHE A 74 -22.16 -1.00 -24.18
N TYR A 75 -21.30 -1.01 -25.21
CA TYR A 75 -21.10 -2.17 -26.07
C TYR A 75 -20.20 -3.23 -25.43
N SER A 76 -19.28 -2.82 -24.55
CA SER A 76 -18.35 -3.73 -23.87
C SER A 76 -18.44 -3.68 -22.36
N MET A 77 -18.36 -4.87 -21.74
CA MET A 77 -18.23 -5.01 -20.30
C MET A 77 -16.92 -4.40 -19.77
N LEU A 78 -15.85 -4.42 -20.56
CA LEU A 78 -14.58 -3.77 -20.19
C LEU A 78 -14.72 -2.25 -20.19
N SER A 79 -15.52 -1.67 -21.09
CA SER A 79 -15.85 -0.24 -21.07
C SER A 79 -16.56 0.14 -19.77
N THR A 80 -17.49 -0.69 -19.29
CA THR A 80 -18.17 -0.49 -18.00
C THR A 80 -17.18 -0.46 -16.84
N HIS A 81 -16.25 -1.40 -16.80
CA HIS A 81 -15.21 -1.43 -15.78
C HIS A 81 -14.34 -0.17 -15.81
N ARG A 82 -13.84 0.19 -17.00
CA ARG A 82 -13.01 1.39 -17.20
C ARG A 82 -13.78 2.67 -16.85
N PHE A 83 -15.07 2.74 -17.17
CA PHE A 83 -15.94 3.86 -16.78
C PHE A 83 -15.99 4.04 -15.26
N PHE A 84 -16.10 2.95 -14.48
CA PHE A 84 -16.07 3.04 -13.02
C PHE A 84 -14.71 3.55 -12.52
N GLN A 85 -13.61 3.04 -13.06
CA GLN A 85 -12.27 3.51 -12.70
C GLN A 85 -12.06 5.00 -13.03
N CYS A 86 -12.48 5.44 -14.22
CA CYS A 86 -12.41 6.83 -14.65
C CYS A 86 -13.21 7.76 -13.73
N ASN A 87 -14.44 7.39 -13.38
CA ASN A 87 -15.25 8.15 -12.44
C ASN A 87 -14.59 8.20 -11.05
N GLY A 88 -14.06 7.09 -10.55
CA GLY A 88 -13.33 7.05 -9.28
C GLY A 88 -12.16 8.03 -9.25
N LEU A 89 -11.34 8.05 -10.31
CA LEU A 89 -10.21 8.99 -10.43
C LEU A 89 -10.68 10.45 -10.55
N TYR A 90 -11.72 10.71 -11.36
CA TYR A 90 -12.27 12.06 -11.52
C TYR A 90 -12.79 12.62 -10.19
N TYR A 91 -13.60 11.84 -9.46
CA TYR A 91 -14.13 12.27 -8.17
C TYR A 91 -13.04 12.46 -7.12
N GLN A 92 -11.93 11.73 -7.24
CA GLN A 92 -10.75 11.92 -6.39
C GLN A 92 -10.10 13.29 -6.65
N GLN A 93 -10.01 13.74 -7.90
CA GLN A 93 -9.44 15.04 -8.26
C GLN A 93 -10.24 16.22 -7.72
N ILE A 94 -11.57 16.11 -7.74
CA ILE A 94 -12.46 17.15 -7.19
C ILE A 94 -12.74 16.97 -5.69
N ASN A 95 -12.04 16.05 -5.02
CA ASN A 95 -12.18 15.72 -3.60
C ASN A 95 -13.60 15.30 -3.18
N ASN A 96 -14.41 14.75 -4.09
CA ASN A 96 -15.71 14.16 -3.74
C ASN A 96 -15.51 12.72 -3.27
N THR A 97 -15.14 12.61 -2.00
CA THR A 97 -14.65 11.36 -1.44
C THR A 97 -15.72 10.26 -1.28
N ASP A 98 -17.02 10.59 -1.29
CA ASP A 98 -18.10 9.60 -1.21
C ASP A 98 -18.30 8.88 -2.54
N LEU A 99 -18.32 9.65 -3.64
CA LEU A 99 -18.40 9.08 -4.98
C LEU A 99 -17.14 8.31 -5.36
N VAL A 100 -15.96 8.71 -4.86
CA VAL A 100 -14.73 7.90 -5.00
C VAL A 100 -14.97 6.50 -4.47
N PHE A 101 -15.47 6.38 -3.23
CA PHE A 101 -15.73 5.07 -2.63
C PHE A 101 -16.75 4.27 -3.47
N GLU A 102 -17.88 4.88 -3.84
CA GLU A 102 -18.94 4.23 -4.60
C GLU A 102 -18.42 3.66 -5.94
N TYR A 103 -17.64 4.43 -6.70
CA TYR A 103 -17.17 3.99 -8.01
C TYR A 103 -16.08 2.92 -7.92
N PHE A 104 -15.19 2.98 -6.94
CA PHE A 104 -14.23 1.90 -6.73
C PHE A 104 -14.90 0.63 -6.18
N ASP A 105 -15.94 0.73 -5.36
CA ASP A 105 -16.75 -0.41 -4.93
C ASP A 105 -17.44 -1.09 -6.13
N LYS A 106 -18.03 -0.30 -7.05
CA LYS A 106 -18.57 -0.81 -8.32
C LYS A 106 -17.52 -1.49 -9.19
N ALA A 107 -16.32 -0.89 -9.31
CA ALA A 107 -15.21 -1.51 -10.04
C ALA A 107 -14.79 -2.85 -9.41
N MET A 108 -14.77 -2.94 -8.08
CA MET A 108 -14.50 -4.20 -7.37
C MET A 108 -15.61 -5.24 -7.57
N GLY A 109 -16.87 -4.83 -7.54
CA GLY A 109 -18.01 -5.69 -7.82
C GLY A 109 -18.01 -6.25 -9.25
N TRP A 110 -17.51 -5.47 -10.22
CA TRP A 110 -17.35 -5.94 -11.59
C TRP A 110 -16.44 -7.17 -11.69
N TRP A 111 -15.32 -7.21 -10.96
CA TRP A 111 -14.43 -8.38 -10.95
C TRP A 111 -15.10 -9.65 -10.39
N ASP A 112 -16.11 -9.50 -9.53
CA ASP A 112 -16.89 -10.62 -8.99
C ASP A 112 -17.93 -11.13 -9.96
N GLU A 113 -18.56 -10.23 -10.70
CA GLU A 113 -19.52 -10.57 -11.74
C GLU A 113 -18.85 -11.25 -12.95
N TYR A 114 -17.59 -10.90 -13.24
CA TYR A 114 -16.86 -11.32 -14.43
C TYR A 114 -15.56 -12.10 -14.11
N PRO A 115 -15.64 -13.29 -13.48
CA PRO A 115 -14.46 -14.01 -12.96
C PRO A 115 -13.46 -14.46 -14.05
N LYS A 116 -13.90 -14.67 -15.29
CA LYS A 116 -13.01 -14.99 -16.41
C LYS A 116 -12.05 -13.84 -16.72
N TYR A 117 -12.56 -12.61 -16.72
CA TYR A 117 -11.71 -11.44 -16.90
C TYR A 117 -10.77 -11.27 -15.71
N LYS A 118 -11.21 -11.58 -14.48
CA LYS A 118 -10.33 -11.58 -13.31
C LYS A 118 -9.16 -12.56 -13.46
N GLU A 119 -9.40 -13.73 -14.02
CA GLU A 119 -8.34 -14.73 -14.28
C GLU A 119 -7.34 -14.25 -15.35
N GLU A 120 -7.85 -13.72 -16.46
CA GLU A 120 -7.04 -13.24 -17.58
C GLU A 120 -6.24 -11.97 -17.22
N GLU A 121 -6.87 -11.04 -16.50
CA GLU A 121 -6.36 -9.70 -16.16
C GLU A 121 -6.07 -9.55 -14.67
N PHE A 122 -5.63 -10.63 -14.01
CA PHE A 122 -5.42 -10.67 -12.55
C PHE A 122 -4.50 -9.55 -12.03
N TYR A 123 -3.51 -9.14 -12.82
CA TYR A 123 -2.66 -7.98 -12.49
C TYR A 123 -3.48 -6.70 -12.25
N ASN A 124 -4.44 -6.42 -13.15
CA ASN A 124 -5.31 -5.26 -13.07
C ASN A 124 -6.27 -5.37 -11.89
N TYR A 125 -6.83 -6.55 -11.64
CA TYR A 125 -7.62 -6.83 -10.43
C TYR A 125 -6.85 -6.48 -9.15
N ILE A 126 -5.59 -6.88 -9.02
CA ILE A 126 -4.78 -6.57 -7.83
C ILE A 126 -4.48 -5.06 -7.71
N ILE A 127 -4.32 -4.35 -8.83
CA ILE A 127 -4.20 -2.88 -8.81
C ILE A 127 -5.48 -2.23 -8.27
N ASP A 128 -6.63 -2.64 -8.77
CA ASP A 128 -7.92 -2.08 -8.35
C ASP A 128 -8.20 -2.37 -6.88
N ALA A 129 -7.94 -3.61 -6.45
CA ALA A 129 -8.03 -4.00 -5.05
C ALA A 129 -7.11 -3.15 -4.17
N SER A 130 -5.88 -2.89 -4.61
CA SER A 130 -4.93 -2.04 -3.88
C SER A 130 -5.41 -0.59 -3.76
N ASN A 131 -5.97 -0.04 -4.84
CA ASN A 131 -6.53 1.31 -4.83
C ASN A 131 -7.74 1.39 -3.90
N PHE A 132 -8.63 0.41 -3.95
CA PHE A 132 -9.81 0.36 -3.09
C PHE A 132 -9.45 0.18 -1.62
N LEU A 133 -8.45 -0.66 -1.28
CA LEU A 133 -7.93 -0.78 0.09
C LEU A 133 -7.40 0.56 0.61
N ALA A 134 -6.66 1.30 -0.22
CA ALA A 134 -6.16 2.63 0.17
C ALA A 134 -7.30 3.62 0.44
N ILE A 135 -8.37 3.57 -0.36
CA ILE A 135 -9.57 4.39 -0.17
C ILE A 135 -10.31 3.98 1.10
N CYS A 136 -10.54 2.70 1.31
CA CYS A 136 -11.17 2.17 2.52
C CYS A 136 -10.43 2.61 3.78
N PHE A 137 -9.09 2.54 3.74
CA PHE A 137 -8.24 3.00 4.84
C PHE A 137 -8.40 4.51 5.10
N LYS A 138 -8.37 5.34 4.04
CA LYS A 138 -8.55 6.80 4.16
C LYS A 138 -9.94 7.19 4.65
N LYS A 139 -10.96 6.39 4.33
CA LYS A 139 -12.37 6.59 4.70
C LYS A 139 -12.77 5.89 5.99
N GLU A 140 -11.82 5.21 6.64
CA GLU A 140 -12.07 4.44 7.86
C GLU A 140 -13.17 3.36 7.69
N ARG A 141 -13.34 2.85 6.47
CA ARG A 141 -14.27 1.75 6.12
C ARG A 141 -13.58 0.40 6.32
N PHE A 142 -13.28 0.09 7.58
CA PHE A 142 -12.47 -1.07 7.94
C PHE A 142 -13.21 -2.41 7.79
N ASP A 143 -14.54 -2.39 7.76
CA ASP A 143 -15.40 -3.50 7.36
C ASP A 143 -15.06 -3.96 5.92
N TYR A 144 -15.16 -3.04 4.95
CA TYR A 144 -14.83 -3.34 3.54
C TYR A 144 -13.35 -3.67 3.35
N PHE A 145 -12.47 -3.01 4.13
CA PHE A 145 -11.04 -3.29 4.10
C PHE A 145 -10.74 -4.74 4.48
N ASN A 146 -11.34 -5.23 5.56
CA ASN A 146 -11.12 -6.59 6.06
C ASN A 146 -11.71 -7.66 5.13
N ASP A 147 -12.90 -7.40 4.59
CA ASP A 147 -13.54 -8.30 3.63
C ASP A 147 -12.69 -8.45 2.37
N LEU A 148 -12.20 -7.34 1.82
CA LEU A 148 -11.32 -7.37 0.65
C LEU A 148 -9.96 -8.02 0.97
N LEU A 149 -9.38 -7.76 2.15
CA LEU A 149 -8.12 -8.39 2.54
C LEU A 149 -8.27 -9.92 2.63
N THR A 150 -9.36 -10.38 3.25
CA THR A 150 -9.70 -11.82 3.36
C THR A 150 -9.90 -12.44 1.97
N LYS A 151 -10.58 -11.73 1.07
CA LYS A 151 -10.75 -12.16 -0.32
C LYS A 151 -9.40 -12.31 -1.02
N LEU A 152 -8.51 -11.32 -0.92
CA LEU A 152 -7.15 -11.41 -1.49
C LEU A 152 -6.33 -12.56 -0.90
N GLU A 153 -6.47 -12.86 0.38
CA GLU A 153 -5.80 -14.02 1.01
C GLU A 153 -6.28 -15.36 0.45
N SER A 154 -7.52 -15.43 -0.01
CA SER A 154 -8.09 -16.64 -0.62
C SER A 154 -7.72 -16.83 -2.09
N GLU A 155 -7.18 -15.80 -2.75
CA GLU A 155 -6.79 -15.86 -4.15
C GLU A 155 -5.53 -16.74 -4.31
N ASN A 156 -5.56 -17.64 -5.30
CA ASN A 156 -4.45 -18.56 -5.57
C ASN A 156 -4.09 -18.58 -7.06
N PRO A 157 -3.46 -17.50 -7.57
CA PRO A 157 -3.14 -17.42 -8.99
C PRO A 157 -2.07 -18.46 -9.38
N VAL A 158 -2.25 -19.10 -10.53
CA VAL A 158 -1.31 -20.12 -11.04
C VAL A 158 -0.02 -19.47 -11.57
N ASN A 159 -0.13 -18.27 -12.13
CA ASN A 159 1.00 -17.56 -12.74
C ASN A 159 1.97 -17.03 -11.65
N PRO A 160 3.28 -17.36 -11.71
CA PRO A 160 4.27 -16.87 -10.73
C PRO A 160 4.36 -15.34 -10.64
N HIS A 161 4.11 -14.63 -11.74
CA HIS A 161 4.06 -13.16 -11.75
C HIS A 161 2.89 -12.64 -10.92
N HIS A 162 1.72 -13.26 -11.06
CA HIS A 162 0.52 -12.92 -10.30
C HIS A 162 0.69 -13.24 -8.80
N GLN A 163 1.29 -14.39 -8.47
CA GLN A 163 1.62 -14.75 -7.08
C GLN A 163 2.52 -13.70 -6.41
N LYS A 164 3.58 -13.28 -7.10
CA LYS A 164 4.49 -12.25 -6.62
C LYS A 164 3.76 -10.93 -6.32
N ILE A 165 2.86 -10.50 -7.21
CA ILE A 165 2.18 -9.21 -7.07
C ILE A 165 1.11 -9.27 -5.99
N LEU A 166 0.36 -10.36 -5.91
CA LEU A 166 -0.55 -10.64 -4.81
C LEU A 166 0.20 -10.59 -3.48
N PHE A 167 1.31 -11.32 -3.34
CA PHE A 167 2.14 -11.32 -2.14
C PHE A 167 2.55 -9.89 -1.73
N GLN A 168 3.09 -9.11 -2.67
CA GLN A 168 3.54 -7.74 -2.38
C GLN A 168 2.40 -6.85 -1.87
N ARG A 169 1.25 -6.88 -2.55
CA ARG A 169 0.12 -6.00 -2.19
C ARG A 169 -0.58 -6.45 -0.92
N LEU A 170 -0.84 -7.75 -0.80
CA LEU A 170 -1.45 -8.33 0.38
C LEU A 170 -0.67 -7.99 1.65
N PHE A 171 0.64 -8.27 1.67
CA PHE A 171 1.44 -8.01 2.88
C PHE A 171 1.73 -6.53 3.10
N GLN A 172 1.75 -5.69 2.06
CA GLN A 172 1.83 -4.25 2.24
C GLN A 172 0.64 -3.73 3.05
N PHE A 173 -0.59 -4.14 2.70
CA PHE A 173 -1.81 -3.68 3.39
C PHE A 173 -2.05 -4.40 4.72
N LYS A 174 -1.83 -5.72 4.78
CA LYS A 174 -2.00 -6.51 6.01
C LYS A 174 -1.11 -6.01 7.14
N LEU A 175 0.17 -5.74 6.85
CA LEU A 175 1.10 -5.20 7.84
C LEU A 175 0.69 -3.80 8.28
N LEU A 176 0.34 -2.94 7.33
CA LEU A 176 -0.11 -1.58 7.64
C LEU A 176 -1.35 -1.59 8.54
N TYR A 177 -2.32 -2.45 8.24
CA TYR A 177 -3.52 -2.64 9.05
C TYR A 177 -3.17 -3.08 10.47
N ASN A 178 -2.40 -4.16 10.61
CA ASN A 178 -2.01 -4.69 11.91
C ASN A 178 -1.23 -3.68 12.76
N ILE A 179 -0.32 -2.90 12.16
CA ILE A 179 0.41 -1.84 12.85
C ILE A 179 -0.54 -0.76 13.37
N ASN A 180 -1.43 -0.25 12.51
CA ASN A 180 -2.32 0.86 12.86
C ASN A 180 -3.37 0.51 13.91
N PHE A 181 -3.74 -0.76 14.03
CA PHE A 181 -4.69 -1.25 15.03
C PHE A 181 -4.01 -1.99 16.19
N GLY A 182 -2.68 -2.07 16.21
CA GLY A 182 -1.94 -2.80 17.23
C GLY A 182 -2.32 -4.28 17.30
N ILE A 183 -2.70 -4.90 16.17
CA ILE A 183 -3.07 -6.32 16.09
C ILE A 183 -1.79 -7.14 15.97
N VAL A 184 -1.39 -7.75 17.07
CA VAL A 184 -0.13 -8.53 17.17
C VAL A 184 -0.36 -10.04 17.21
N THR A 185 -1.61 -10.47 17.08
CA THR A 185 -1.96 -11.90 17.01
C THR A 185 -1.26 -12.55 15.82
N ASN A 186 -0.59 -13.68 16.05
CA ASN A 186 0.15 -14.44 15.03
C ASN A 186 1.30 -13.67 14.37
N VAL A 187 1.89 -12.66 15.03
CA VAL A 187 2.99 -11.86 14.46
C VAL A 187 4.18 -12.70 13.97
N LEU A 188 4.54 -13.77 14.70
CA LEU A 188 5.65 -14.65 14.32
C LEU A 188 5.35 -15.41 13.02
N GLN A 189 4.13 -15.94 12.89
CA GLN A 189 3.68 -16.60 11.66
C GLN A 189 3.64 -15.62 10.48
N ILE A 190 3.23 -14.37 10.70
CA ILE A 190 3.25 -13.31 9.68
C ILE A 190 4.69 -13.05 9.24
N ALA A 191 5.63 -12.92 10.18
CA ALA A 191 7.04 -12.71 9.88
C ALA A 191 7.65 -13.88 9.09
N GLU A 192 7.35 -15.12 9.48
CA GLU A 192 7.77 -16.33 8.75
C GLU A 192 7.20 -16.36 7.33
N THR A 193 5.93 -16.01 7.15
CA THR A 193 5.29 -16.01 5.83
C THR A 193 5.87 -14.92 4.92
N VAL A 194 6.20 -13.75 5.48
CA VAL A 194 6.88 -12.69 4.73
C VAL A 194 8.30 -13.09 4.38
N GLU A 195 9.05 -13.71 5.30
CA GLU A 195 10.39 -14.24 5.02
C GLU A 195 10.37 -15.25 3.87
N ASP A 196 9.46 -16.23 3.94
CA ASP A 196 9.26 -17.22 2.90
C ASP A 196 8.90 -16.58 1.56
N GLY A 197 7.93 -15.65 1.54
CA GLY A 197 7.55 -14.95 0.31
C GLY A 197 8.65 -14.07 -0.29
N LEU A 198 9.48 -13.41 0.54
CA LEU A 198 10.65 -12.66 0.09
C LEU A 198 11.74 -13.58 -0.47
N SER A 199 11.86 -14.81 0.05
CA SER A 199 12.81 -15.80 -0.47
C SER A 199 12.35 -16.43 -1.79
N LYS A 200 11.04 -16.65 -1.95
CA LYS A 200 10.42 -17.28 -3.13
C LYS A 200 10.27 -16.32 -4.31
N HIS A 201 9.97 -15.06 -4.05
CA HIS A 201 9.67 -14.08 -5.08
C HIS A 201 10.79 -13.05 -5.21
N THR A 202 11.36 -12.89 -6.40
CA THR A 202 12.29 -11.79 -6.68
C THR A 202 11.54 -10.45 -6.65
N VAL A 203 11.54 -9.78 -5.51
CA VAL A 203 10.90 -8.47 -5.33
C VAL A 203 11.89 -7.33 -5.58
N ALA A 204 11.37 -6.13 -5.88
CA ALA A 204 12.22 -4.95 -5.96
C ALA A 204 12.80 -4.63 -4.57
N ILE A 205 14.06 -4.18 -4.50
CA ILE A 205 14.75 -3.84 -3.25
C ILE A 205 13.92 -2.85 -2.42
N THR A 206 13.30 -1.86 -3.06
CA THR A 206 12.43 -0.88 -2.39
C THR A 206 11.23 -1.55 -1.71
N THR A 207 10.60 -2.53 -2.36
CA THR A 207 9.47 -3.28 -1.80
C THR A 207 9.91 -4.17 -0.66
N GLU A 208 11.02 -4.89 -0.81
CA GLU A 208 11.60 -5.69 0.26
C GLU A 208 11.87 -4.86 1.51
N LYS A 209 12.46 -3.66 1.34
CA LYS A 209 12.70 -2.73 2.45
C LYS A 209 11.42 -2.32 3.16
N VAL A 210 10.37 -1.97 2.42
CA VAL A 210 9.08 -1.57 3.00
C VAL A 210 8.49 -2.72 3.82
N LEU A 211 8.45 -3.94 3.25
CA LEU A 211 7.91 -5.11 3.95
C LEU A 211 8.74 -5.46 5.19
N SER A 212 10.07 -5.48 5.05
CA SER A 212 10.99 -5.80 6.15
C SER A 212 10.90 -4.80 7.29
N PHE A 213 10.79 -3.51 6.95
CA PHE A 213 10.62 -2.45 7.93
C PHE A 213 9.27 -2.54 8.66
N ASN A 214 8.18 -2.75 7.92
CA ASN A 214 6.86 -2.91 8.53
C ASN A 214 6.79 -4.15 9.44
N ILE A 215 7.46 -5.26 9.08
CA ILE A 215 7.60 -6.41 9.97
C ILE A 215 8.36 -6.04 11.24
N ALA A 216 9.48 -5.32 11.13
CA ALA A 216 10.24 -4.87 12.29
C ALA A 216 9.36 -4.06 13.26
N VAL A 217 8.56 -3.11 12.73
CA VAL A 217 7.61 -2.31 13.52
C VAL A 217 6.57 -3.20 14.19
N LEU A 218 5.96 -4.14 13.47
CA LEU A 218 4.94 -5.01 14.03
C LEU A 218 5.50 -5.92 15.14
N LEU A 219 6.69 -6.49 14.94
CA LEU A 219 7.41 -7.25 15.97
C LEU A 219 7.73 -6.39 17.20
N PHE A 220 8.10 -5.13 17.00
CA PHE A 220 8.37 -4.22 18.11
C PHE A 220 7.11 -3.94 18.93
N ILE A 221 5.98 -3.68 18.26
CA ILE A 221 4.68 -3.49 18.92
C ILE A 221 4.28 -4.74 19.73
N ALA A 222 4.64 -5.93 19.23
CA ALA A 222 4.40 -7.20 19.91
C ALA A 222 5.36 -7.48 21.09
N GLY A 223 6.46 -6.73 21.22
CA GLY A 223 7.48 -6.97 22.24
C GLY A 223 8.56 -7.99 21.82
N GLU A 224 8.58 -8.40 20.55
CA GLU A 224 9.54 -9.39 20.00
C GLU A 224 10.89 -8.73 19.66
N HIS A 225 11.49 -8.07 20.64
CA HIS A 225 12.67 -7.21 20.48
C HIS A 225 13.88 -7.88 19.80
N PRO A 226 14.27 -9.13 20.14
CA PRO A 226 15.38 -9.79 19.45
C PRO A 226 15.16 -9.91 17.94
N LEU A 227 13.93 -10.27 17.52
CA LEU A 227 13.59 -10.38 16.10
C LEU A 227 13.48 -9.02 15.43
N THR A 228 12.92 -8.00 16.11
CA THR A 228 12.91 -6.62 15.60
C THR A 228 14.32 -6.17 15.20
N ALA A 229 15.33 -6.41 16.04
CA ALA A 229 16.71 -6.03 15.73
C ALA A 229 17.24 -6.71 14.45
N VAL A 230 16.91 -7.99 14.24
CA VAL A 230 17.28 -8.75 13.03
C VAL A 230 16.66 -8.11 11.77
N TRP A 231 15.37 -7.79 11.81
CA TRP A 231 14.66 -7.17 10.70
C TRP A 231 15.13 -5.73 10.43
N CYS A 232 15.43 -4.95 11.46
CA CYS A 232 16.07 -3.63 11.30
C CYS A 232 17.43 -3.75 10.59
N ASP A 233 18.26 -4.73 10.98
CA ASP A 233 19.55 -4.96 10.34
C ASP A 233 19.43 -5.35 8.87
N ARG A 234 18.40 -6.13 8.51
CA ARG A 234 18.10 -6.45 7.12
C ARG A 234 17.86 -5.19 6.31
N VAL A 235 17.04 -4.27 6.81
CA VAL A 235 16.73 -3.00 6.12
C VAL A 235 17.97 -2.11 5.98
N ILE A 236 18.76 -1.99 7.05
CA ILE A 236 19.96 -1.13 7.11
C ILE A 236 21.07 -1.67 6.17
N LYS A 237 21.26 -2.99 6.11
CA LYS A 237 22.32 -3.61 5.31
C LYS A 237 21.98 -3.62 3.81
N ASN A 238 20.71 -3.70 3.45
CA ASN A 238 20.28 -3.75 2.05
C ASN A 238 20.44 -2.35 1.41
N LYS A 239 21.54 -2.10 0.67
CA LYS A 239 21.78 -0.81 0.01
C LYS A 239 21.26 -0.85 -1.43
N GLY A 240 20.28 0.00 -1.74
CA GLY A 240 19.69 0.12 -3.08
C GLY A 240 19.99 1.47 -3.75
N ASN A 241 19.92 1.52 -5.09
CA ASN A 241 20.26 2.70 -5.90
C ASN A 241 19.33 3.91 -5.73
N LYS A 242 18.13 3.72 -5.17
CA LYS A 242 17.17 4.78 -4.78
C LYS A 242 16.82 4.55 -3.32
N GLU A 243 17.56 5.20 -2.42
CA GLU A 243 17.43 4.94 -1.00
C GLU A 243 16.16 5.61 -0.45
N ARG A 244 15.21 4.81 0.05
CA ARG A 244 14.13 5.27 0.93
C ARG A 244 14.74 5.63 2.28
N LEU A 245 15.35 6.81 2.34
CA LEU A 245 16.09 7.30 3.50
C LEU A 245 15.21 7.36 4.75
N ASP A 246 13.93 7.70 4.59
CA ASP A 246 12.91 7.67 5.63
C ASP A 246 12.83 6.30 6.33
N ILE A 247 12.75 5.22 5.56
CA ILE A 247 12.69 3.84 6.07
C ILE A 247 14.01 3.44 6.73
N THR A 248 15.15 3.79 6.11
CA THR A 248 16.46 3.47 6.68
C THR A 248 16.67 4.20 8.02
N VAL A 249 16.38 5.51 8.09
CA VAL A 249 16.52 6.33 9.30
C VAL A 249 15.69 5.75 10.43
N GLY A 250 14.43 5.40 10.18
CA GLY A 250 13.64 4.88 11.28
C GLY A 250 13.84 3.39 11.57
N SER A 251 14.50 2.64 10.69
CA SER A 251 15.09 1.34 11.08
C SER A 251 16.21 1.51 12.11
N TYR A 252 17.05 2.53 11.98
CA TYR A 252 18.03 2.87 13.01
C TYR A 252 17.36 3.28 14.31
N PHE A 253 16.32 4.09 14.22
CA PHE A 253 15.53 4.51 15.36
C PHE A 253 14.92 3.33 16.12
N LEU A 254 14.22 2.45 15.39
CA LEU A 254 13.59 1.28 15.96
C LEU A 254 14.62 0.34 16.59
N LYS A 255 15.81 0.22 15.98
CA LYS A 255 16.92 -0.55 16.53
C LYS A 255 17.45 0.03 17.85
N ILE A 256 17.51 1.36 18.00
CA ILE A 256 17.88 1.99 19.27
C ILE A 256 16.84 1.67 20.35
N LEU A 257 15.55 1.88 20.06
CA LEU A 257 14.49 1.55 21.03
C LEU A 257 14.54 0.07 21.42
N THR A 258 14.74 -0.81 20.44
CA THR A 258 14.87 -2.25 20.67
C THR A 258 16.06 -2.59 21.58
N ALA A 259 17.20 -1.91 21.42
CA ALA A 259 18.35 -2.12 22.28
C ALA A 259 18.10 -1.65 23.73
N ILE A 260 17.41 -0.51 23.89
CA ILE A 260 16.97 -0.01 25.21
C ILE A 260 16.02 -1.02 25.87
N GLU A 261 15.07 -1.58 25.11
CA GLU A 261 14.13 -2.58 25.61
C GLU A 261 14.80 -3.88 26.06
N LEU A 262 15.92 -4.24 25.45
CA LEU A 262 16.71 -5.41 25.82
C LEU A 262 17.62 -5.17 27.03
N ASP A 263 17.69 -3.94 27.54
CA ASP A 263 18.60 -3.52 28.62
C ASP A 263 20.08 -3.88 28.35
N ASP A 264 20.44 -3.92 27.06
CA ASP A 264 21.81 -4.20 26.62
C ASP A 264 22.51 -2.86 26.34
N LEU A 265 23.29 -2.40 27.32
CA LEU A 265 24.03 -1.13 27.25
C LEU A 265 25.02 -1.09 26.09
N ASP A 266 25.70 -2.20 25.81
CA ASP A 266 26.68 -2.29 24.72
C ASP A 266 25.98 -2.21 23.36
N ALA A 267 24.86 -2.93 23.20
CA ALA A 267 24.03 -2.87 22.00
C ALA A 267 23.42 -1.48 21.82
N THR A 268 23.00 -0.83 22.91
CA THR A 268 22.42 0.52 22.90
C THR A 268 23.44 1.54 22.41
N GLU A 269 24.65 1.56 23.00
CA GLU A 269 25.73 2.45 22.57
C GLU A 269 26.19 2.14 21.15
N ALA A 270 26.24 0.88 20.75
CA ALA A 270 26.53 0.49 19.37
C ALA A 270 25.46 0.99 18.39
N ALA A 271 24.17 0.89 18.74
CA ALA A 271 23.05 1.36 17.94
C ALA A 271 23.11 2.89 17.74
N PHE A 272 23.30 3.66 18.83
CA PHE A 272 23.47 5.11 18.76
C PHE A 272 24.66 5.52 17.88
N ARG A 273 25.83 4.92 18.07
CA ARG A 273 27.02 5.21 17.24
C ARG A 273 26.81 4.87 15.77
N SER A 274 26.10 3.78 15.48
CA SER A 274 25.77 3.39 14.10
C SER A 274 24.82 4.39 13.45
N ALA A 275 23.75 4.76 14.14
CA ALA A 275 22.76 5.71 13.70
C ALA A 275 23.36 7.10 13.46
N TYR A 276 24.17 7.60 14.41
CA TYR A 276 24.86 8.88 14.29
C TYR A 276 25.79 8.92 13.07
N ARG A 277 26.60 7.88 12.86
CA ARG A 277 27.50 7.79 11.69
C ARG A 277 26.74 7.77 10.37
N PHE A 278 25.55 7.16 10.34
CA PHE A 278 24.69 7.17 9.17
C PHE A 278 24.18 8.60 8.88
N LEU A 279 23.47 9.22 9.83
CA LEU A 279 22.94 10.58 9.62
C LEU A 279 24.01 11.62 9.35
N ALA A 280 25.19 11.50 9.95
CA ALA A 280 26.30 12.41 9.70
C ALA A 280 26.66 12.47 8.20
N LYS A 281 26.50 11.36 7.48
CA LYS A 281 26.81 11.22 6.05
C LYS A 281 25.62 11.53 5.13
N THR A 282 24.40 11.52 5.67
CA THR A 282 23.19 11.81 4.88
C THR A 282 22.94 13.31 4.81
N ASP A 283 22.47 13.76 3.65
CA ASP A 283 21.98 15.13 3.42
C ASP A 283 20.45 15.12 3.47
N MET A 284 19.91 15.36 4.66
CA MET A 284 18.48 15.40 4.94
C MET A 284 18.16 16.71 5.65
N VAL A 285 17.09 17.38 5.22
CA VAL A 285 16.60 18.62 5.87
C VAL A 285 16.25 18.35 7.33
N GLU A 286 15.83 17.12 7.62
CA GLU A 286 15.36 16.65 8.91
C GLU A 286 16.49 16.20 9.85
N LYS A 287 17.73 16.17 9.37
CA LYS A 287 18.89 15.69 10.15
C LYS A 287 19.05 16.35 11.52
N PRO A 288 18.95 17.69 11.68
CA PRO A 288 19.10 18.33 12.99
C PRO A 288 18.08 17.83 14.01
N TYR A 289 16.89 17.50 13.54
CA TYR A 289 15.77 17.03 14.35
C TYR A 289 15.99 15.61 14.85
N PHE A 290 16.39 14.69 13.96
CA PHE A 290 16.74 13.32 14.37
C PHE A 290 17.96 13.30 15.30
N MET A 291 18.96 14.14 15.05
CA MET A 291 20.12 14.27 15.93
C MET A 291 19.74 14.81 17.33
N GLY A 292 18.88 15.82 17.40
CA GLY A 292 18.38 16.37 18.66
C GLY A 292 17.57 15.34 19.44
N PHE A 293 16.69 14.61 18.76
CA PHE A 293 15.94 13.51 19.35
C PHE A 293 16.88 12.44 19.93
N TRP A 294 17.85 11.95 19.15
CA TRP A 294 18.75 10.89 19.60
C TRP A 294 19.65 11.31 20.75
N LYS A 295 20.14 12.55 20.73
CA LYS A 295 20.91 13.09 21.85
C LYS A 295 20.09 13.01 23.14
N LYS A 296 18.83 13.46 23.08
CA LYS A 296 17.94 13.44 24.23
C LYS A 296 17.58 12.03 24.69
N LEU A 297 17.29 11.13 23.74
CA LEU A 297 17.01 9.74 24.06
C LEU A 297 18.22 9.05 24.70
N LYS A 298 19.44 9.36 24.22
CA LYS A 298 20.67 8.84 24.81
C LYS A 298 20.84 9.28 26.26
N GLU A 299 20.74 10.59 26.52
CA GLU A 299 20.82 11.15 27.87
C GLU A 299 19.81 10.50 28.82
N ILE A 300 18.59 10.26 28.35
CA ILE A 300 17.54 9.60 29.14
C ILE A 300 17.83 8.12 29.35
N SER A 301 18.33 7.41 28.33
CA SER A 301 18.62 5.96 28.41
C SER A 301 19.73 5.59 29.39
N GLU A 302 20.58 6.55 29.77
CA GLU A 302 21.64 6.37 30.77
C GLU A 302 21.13 6.55 32.21
N LEU A 303 19.88 7.01 32.40
CA LEU A 303 19.28 7.20 33.72
C LEU A 303 18.88 5.86 34.36
N PRO A 304 18.92 5.76 35.71
CA PRO A 304 18.29 4.65 36.41
C PRO A 304 16.80 4.52 36.04
N TYR A 305 16.26 3.29 36.04
CA TYR A 305 14.89 3.03 35.59
C TYR A 305 13.82 3.90 36.30
N SER A 306 14.04 4.23 37.59
CA SER A 306 13.15 5.11 38.37
C SER A 306 13.03 6.52 37.80
N ASP A 307 14.10 7.02 37.17
CA ASP A 307 14.20 8.36 36.60
C ASP A 307 13.98 8.33 35.08
N PHE A 308 14.29 7.21 34.42
CA PHE A 308 14.04 6.96 33.01
C PHE A 308 12.55 7.15 32.64
N VAL A 309 11.64 6.45 33.31
CA VAL A 309 10.21 6.45 32.94
C VAL A 309 9.58 7.86 33.05
N PRO A 310 9.81 8.64 34.13
CA PRO A 310 9.39 10.04 34.18
C PRO A 310 10.02 10.90 33.07
N ALA A 311 11.32 10.72 32.81
CA ALA A 311 12.05 11.52 31.82
C ALA A 311 11.59 11.26 30.37
N LEU A 312 11.00 10.09 30.06
CA LEU A 312 10.37 9.83 28.76
C LEU A 312 9.26 10.84 28.42
N GLY A 313 8.63 11.47 29.41
CA GLY A 313 7.67 12.55 29.18
C GLY A 313 8.29 13.72 28.41
N GLU A 314 9.59 13.95 28.60
CA GLU A 314 10.28 15.01 27.87
C GLU A 314 10.61 14.65 26.41
N ILE A 315 10.67 13.36 26.07
CA ILE A 315 10.76 12.89 24.68
C ILE A 315 9.44 13.17 23.98
N LYS A 316 8.31 12.84 24.63
CA LYS A 316 6.97 13.14 24.10
C LYS A 316 6.77 14.64 23.87
N ALA A 317 7.20 15.48 24.83
CA ALA A 317 7.17 16.94 24.68
C ALA A 317 8.04 17.43 23.51
N TYR A 318 9.24 16.85 23.33
CA TYR A 318 10.10 17.15 22.19
C TYR A 318 9.40 16.81 20.87
N ILE A 319 8.87 15.59 20.72
CA ILE A 319 8.15 15.16 19.50
C ILE A 319 6.98 16.12 19.19
N ASN A 320 6.17 16.48 20.19
CA ASN A 320 5.04 17.39 19.98
C ASN A 320 5.46 18.80 19.58
N THR A 321 6.55 19.31 20.16
CA THR A 321 7.12 20.62 19.77
C THR A 321 7.54 20.61 18.31
N MET A 322 8.12 19.50 17.87
CA MET A 322 8.64 19.30 16.53
C MET A 322 7.54 19.16 15.48
N ARG A 323 6.46 18.44 15.82
CA ARG A 323 5.23 18.37 15.01
C ARG A 323 4.63 19.76 14.75
N ASN A 324 4.61 20.62 15.78
CA ASN A 324 4.03 21.96 15.68
C ASN A 324 4.95 22.98 15.00
N GLY A 325 6.26 22.87 15.19
CA GLY A 325 7.25 23.79 14.60
C GLY A 325 7.45 23.59 13.09
N ILE A 326 7.03 22.44 12.57
CA ILE A 326 7.23 22.04 11.17
C ILE A 326 5.85 21.77 10.56
N ALA A 327 5.05 22.83 10.41
CA ALA A 327 3.72 22.77 9.81
C ALA A 327 3.79 22.19 8.38
N GLY A 328 3.60 20.87 8.26
CA GLY A 328 3.35 20.15 7.01
C GLY A 328 4.56 19.67 6.20
N ILE A 329 5.81 19.77 6.68
CA ILE A 329 6.99 19.46 5.84
C ILE A 329 7.56 18.05 6.05
N ILE A 330 7.35 17.39 7.19
CA ILE A 330 7.99 16.09 7.45
C ILE A 330 6.97 15.04 7.89
N PRO A 331 6.54 14.14 7.00
CA PRO A 331 5.98 12.87 7.43
C PRO A 331 7.14 12.04 8.03
N TRP A 332 7.18 11.91 9.35
CA TRP A 332 8.09 10.99 10.06
C TRP A 332 7.72 9.52 9.80
N SER A 333 7.02 9.22 8.69
CA SER A 333 6.61 7.86 8.27
C SER A 333 5.95 7.02 9.38
N GLY A 334 5.28 7.67 10.34
CA GLY A 334 4.65 6.99 11.49
C GLY A 334 5.54 6.78 12.72
N PHE A 335 6.82 7.17 12.67
CA PHE A 335 7.79 6.93 13.77
C PHE A 335 7.48 7.73 15.01
N ASP A 336 7.04 8.97 14.85
CA ASP A 336 6.64 9.85 15.92
C ASP A 336 5.41 9.29 16.66
N GLU A 337 4.39 8.79 15.96
CA GLU A 337 3.25 8.11 16.61
C GLU A 337 3.71 6.85 17.35
N MET A 338 4.53 6.01 16.71
CA MET A 338 5.04 4.78 17.34
C MET A 338 5.86 5.08 18.60
N THR A 339 6.70 6.11 18.57
CA THR A 339 7.51 6.52 19.73
C THR A 339 6.64 7.04 20.86
N VAL A 340 5.62 7.83 20.54
CA VAL A 340 4.65 8.28 21.54
C VAL A 340 3.93 7.09 22.16
N CYS A 341 3.50 6.11 21.36
CA CYS A 341 2.87 4.89 21.87
C CYS A 341 3.83 4.08 22.76
N TRP A 342 5.11 3.99 22.41
CA TRP A 342 6.14 3.36 23.23
C TRP A 342 6.32 4.08 24.57
N VAL A 343 6.45 5.41 24.57
CA VAL A 343 6.54 6.22 25.81
C VAL A 343 5.31 5.98 26.69
N ASP A 344 4.12 6.05 26.12
CA ASP A 344 2.86 5.86 26.84
C ASP A 344 2.75 4.43 27.40
N SER A 345 3.26 3.43 26.69
CA SER A 345 3.33 2.04 27.17
C SER A 345 4.15 1.92 28.45
N LYS A 346 5.28 2.63 28.53
CA LYS A 346 6.15 2.66 29.72
C LYS A 346 5.52 3.39 30.88
N GLN A 347 4.92 4.54 30.63
CA GLN A 347 4.30 5.36 31.68
C GLN A 347 3.05 4.70 32.25
N THR A 348 2.25 4.03 31.41
CA THR A 348 0.99 3.40 31.82
C THR A 348 1.12 1.92 32.20
N LYS A 349 2.30 1.33 32.00
CA LYS A 349 2.56 -0.11 32.18
C LYS A 349 1.63 -1.01 31.36
N LYS A 350 1.20 -0.53 30.20
CA LYS A 350 0.42 -1.30 29.21
C LYS A 350 1.36 -1.73 28.08
N SER A 351 0.99 -2.77 27.31
CA SER A 351 1.73 -3.08 26.09
C SER A 351 1.53 -1.99 25.03
N ILE A 352 2.46 -1.87 24.09
CA ILE A 352 2.34 -0.91 22.97
C ILE A 352 1.05 -1.19 22.17
N SER A 353 0.75 -2.46 21.92
CA SER A 353 -0.51 -2.90 21.29
C SER A 353 -1.75 -2.37 22.02
N GLN A 354 -1.81 -2.49 23.35
CA GLN A 354 -2.92 -1.98 24.15
C GLN A 354 -3.04 -0.45 24.09
N VAL A 355 -1.91 0.27 24.05
CA VAL A 355 -1.90 1.72 23.89
C VAL A 355 -2.46 2.12 22.52
N ILE A 356 -2.01 1.47 21.45
CA ILE A 356 -2.52 1.74 20.09
C ILE A 356 -4.03 1.50 20.01
N GLN A 357 -4.51 0.36 20.53
CA GLN A 357 -5.93 0.04 20.55
C GLN A 357 -6.77 1.08 21.32
N ALA A 358 -6.23 1.61 22.41
CA ALA A 358 -6.90 2.66 23.19
C ALA A 358 -6.98 4.02 22.47
N THR A 359 -6.23 4.25 21.39
CA THR A 359 -6.31 5.48 20.57
C THR A 359 -7.32 5.38 19.42
N LYS A 360 -7.83 4.17 19.15
CA LYS A 360 -8.77 3.88 18.05
C LYS A 360 -10.22 3.73 18.51
N HIS A 361 -10.46 3.81 19.81
CA HIS A 361 -11.77 3.88 20.46
C HIS A 361 -11.95 5.28 21.07
#